data_AF-L8WHL3-F1
#
_entry.id   AF-L8WHL3-F1
#
_cell.length_a   1.000
_cell.length_b   1.000
_cell.length_c   1.000
_cell.angle_alpha   90.00
_cell.angle_beta   90.00
_cell.angle_gamma   90.00
#
_symmetry.space_group_name_H-M   'P 1'
#
loop_
_entity.id
_entity.type
_entity.pdbx_description
1 polymer ?
#
loop_
_entity_poly.entity_id
_entity_poly.type
_entity_poly.pdbx_seq_one_letter_code
_entity_poly.pdbx_strand_id
1 'polypeptide(L)'
;MLPPTNSLKEKISGEKVAVHTAYGSSHRFKDLTMPFWRNIEQWIKDGKFVPNRVQVVKGGLAALPEAIDISRKGLSCVKIVIHSQE
;
A
#
# COMPACT_ATOMS: atom_id res chain seq x y z
N MET A 1 26.10 7.05 11.17
CA MET A 1 24.96 6.58 10.36
C MET A 1 25.49 5.56 9.36
N LEU A 2 24.99 4.32 9.37
CA LEU A 2 25.37 3.33 8.37
C LEU A 2 24.77 3.72 6.99
N PRO A 3 25.48 3.44 5.88
CA PRO A 3 24.93 3.66 4.56
C PRO A 3 23.64 2.83 4.37
N PRO A 4 22.65 3.31 3.59
CA PRO A 4 21.31 2.70 3.51
C PRO A 4 21.33 1.20 3.20
N THR A 5 22.27 0.77 2.36
CA THR A 5 22.51 -0.62 1.98
C THR A 5 22.95 -1.53 3.14
N ASN A 6 23.71 -1.01 4.10
CA ASN A 6 24.15 -1.79 5.26
C ASN A 6 23.04 -1.90 6.31
N SER A 7 22.22 -0.85 6.48
CA SER A 7 21.05 -0.89 7.37
C SER A 7 19.95 -1.87 6.92
N LEU A 8 19.82 -2.08 5.60
CA LEU A 8 18.92 -3.08 5.03
C LEU A 8 19.43 -4.50 5.29
N LYS A 9 20.73 -4.76 5.11
CA LYS A 9 21.34 -6.07 5.38
C LYS A 9 21.20 -6.50 6.84
N GLU A 10 21.35 -5.56 7.77
CA GLU A 10 21.20 -5.81 9.21
C GLU A 10 19.74 -6.15 9.57
N LYS A 11 18.75 -5.46 8.98
CA LYS A 11 17.33 -5.83 9.12
C LYS A 11 16.99 -7.20 8.52
N ILE A 12 17.73 -7.63 7.49
CA ILE A 12 17.52 -8.90 6.78
C ILE A 12 18.30 -10.05 7.45
N SER A 13 19.20 -9.78 8.41
CA SER A 13 20.00 -10.81 9.09
C SER A 13 19.21 -11.67 10.09
N GLY A 14 17.89 -11.47 10.18
CA GLY A 14 16.97 -12.29 10.96
C GLY A 14 16.65 -13.64 10.32
N GLU A 15 15.66 -14.32 10.91
CA GLU A 15 15.12 -15.60 10.49
C GLU A 15 14.87 -15.65 8.97
N LYS A 16 15.24 -16.77 8.32
CA LYS A 16 15.02 -16.94 6.88
C LYS A 16 13.52 -16.95 6.59
N VAL A 17 12.96 -15.80 6.23
CA VAL A 17 11.55 -15.68 5.86
C VAL A 17 11.36 -16.25 4.45
N ALA A 18 10.48 -17.24 4.32
CA ALA A 18 10.01 -17.68 3.02
C ALA A 18 9.16 -16.55 2.39
N VAL A 19 9.68 -15.94 1.33
CA VAL A 19 8.96 -14.89 0.61
C VAL A 19 8.09 -15.55 -0.47
N HIS A 20 6.78 -15.49 -0.28
CA HIS A 20 5.81 -15.89 -1.30
C HIS A 20 5.31 -14.65 -2.04
N THR A 21 5.73 -14.50 -3.29
CA THR A 21 5.26 -13.42 -4.14
C THR A 21 3.89 -13.76 -4.72
N ALA A 22 2.86 -13.03 -4.31
CA ALA A 22 1.52 -13.15 -4.88
C ALA A 22 1.08 -11.80 -5.48
N TYR A 23 0.72 -11.80 -6.76
CA TYR A 23 0.16 -10.63 -7.45
C TYR A 23 -1.34 -10.86 -7.71
N GLY A 24 -2.18 -10.14 -6.97
CA GLY A 24 -3.64 -10.28 -7.08
C GLY A 24 -4.14 -11.69 -6.74
N SER A 25 -5.30 -12.07 -7.30
CA SER A 25 -5.89 -13.40 -7.13
C SER A 25 -6.10 -13.86 -5.68
N SER A 26 -6.55 -12.97 -4.79
CA SER A 26 -6.75 -13.27 -3.35
C SER A 26 -7.55 -14.54 -3.09
N HIS A 27 -8.47 -14.88 -4.00
CA HIS A 27 -9.29 -16.09 -3.96
C HIS A 27 -8.50 -17.41 -4.07
N ARG A 28 -7.31 -17.41 -4.69
CA ARG A 28 -6.44 -18.60 -4.84
C ARG A 28 -5.50 -18.83 -3.67
N PHE A 29 -5.32 -17.85 -2.79
CA PHE A 29 -4.37 -17.88 -1.68
C PHE A 29 -5.09 -17.56 -0.36
N LYS A 30 -6.20 -18.25 -0.08
CA LYS A 30 -7.04 -17.96 1.09
C LYS A 30 -6.24 -18.00 2.39
N ASP A 31 -5.32 -18.94 2.50
CA ASP A 31 -4.50 -19.16 3.70
C ASP A 31 -3.59 -17.96 4.00
N LEU A 32 -3.22 -17.18 2.97
CA LEU A 32 -2.46 -15.94 3.09
C LEU A 32 -3.38 -14.71 3.20
N THR A 33 -4.40 -14.63 2.34
CA THR A 33 -5.22 -13.42 2.19
C THR A 33 -6.24 -13.26 3.30
N MET A 34 -6.84 -14.35 3.80
CA MET A 34 -7.81 -14.27 4.89
C MET A 34 -7.18 -13.72 6.17
N PRO A 35 -6.02 -14.22 6.65
CA PRO A 35 -5.33 -13.59 7.78
C PRO A 35 -4.94 -12.14 7.50
N PHE A 36 -4.42 -11.83 6.30
CA PHE A 36 -4.06 -10.46 5.94
C PHE A 36 -5.26 -9.51 6.10
N TRP A 37 -6.40 -9.80 5.46
CA TRP A 37 -7.58 -8.94 5.51
C TRP A 37 -8.22 -8.87 6.89
N ARG A 38 -8.14 -9.93 7.71
CA ARG A 38 -8.63 -9.91 9.10
C ARG A 38 -7.81 -8.99 10.01
N ASN A 39 -6.51 -8.83 9.75
CA ASN A 39 -5.60 -8.13 10.66
C ASN A 39 -5.18 -6.73 10.18
N ILE A 40 -5.36 -6.41 8.90
CA ILE A 40 -4.86 -5.17 8.29
C ILE A 40 -5.34 -3.90 9.01
N GLU A 41 -6.58 -3.87 9.47
CA GLU A 41 -7.14 -2.73 10.20
C GLU A 41 -6.38 -2.47 11.50
N GLN A 42 -6.13 -3.53 12.29
CA GLN A 42 -5.38 -3.41 13.53
C GLN A 42 -3.93 -3.02 13.25
N TRP A 43 -3.31 -3.53 12.19
CA TRP A 43 -1.95 -3.15 11.81
C TRP A 43 -1.84 -1.68 11.38
N ILE A 44 -2.89 -1.12 10.77
CA ILE A 44 -2.96 0.32 10.47
C ILE A 44 -3.07 1.11 11.77
N LYS A 45 -3.95 0.71 12.70
CA LYS A 45 -4.11 1.35 14.02
C LYS A 45 -2.80 1.32 14.82
N ASP A 46 -2.08 0.20 14.77
CA ASP A 46 -0.80 -0.01 15.45
C ASP A 46 0.39 0.68 14.76
N GLY A 47 0.21 1.25 13.56
CA GLY A 47 1.29 1.82 12.76
C GLY A 47 2.27 0.79 12.18
N LYS A 48 1.96 -0.51 12.27
CA LYS A 48 2.74 -1.61 11.67
C LYS A 48 2.55 -1.68 10.15
N PHE A 49 1.40 -1.25 9.67
CA PHE A 49 1.12 -1.05 8.24
C PHE A 49 0.83 0.43 7.99
N VAL A 50 1.70 1.10 7.22
CA VAL A 50 1.61 2.53 6.95
C VAL A 50 1.19 2.76 5.50
N PRO A 51 -0.05 3.22 5.24
CA PRO A 51 -0.49 3.54 3.88
C PRO A 51 0.30 4.69 3.26
N ASN A 52 0.31 4.76 1.93
CA ASN A 52 0.88 5.90 1.22
C ASN A 52 0.14 7.19 1.59
N ARG A 53 0.86 8.32 1.51
CA ARG A 53 0.24 9.65 1.64
C ARG A 53 -0.82 9.83 0.56
N VAL A 54 -1.90 10.52 0.92
CA VAL A 54 -3.07 10.67 0.05
C VAL A 54 -3.09 12.07 -0.56
N GLN A 55 -3.39 12.15 -1.86
CA GLN A 55 -3.77 13.38 -2.54
C GLN A 55 -5.24 13.27 -2.93
N VAL A 56 -6.08 14.12 -2.33
CA VAL A 56 -7.52 14.12 -2.60
C VAL A 56 -7.81 15.04 -3.79
N VAL A 57 -8.49 14.51 -4.82
CA VAL A 57 -9.03 15.32 -5.92
C VAL A 57 -10.47 15.69 -5.59
N LYS A 58 -10.78 16.99 -5.63
CA LYS A 58 -12.10 17.53 -5.29
C LYS A 58 -13.06 17.35 -6.47
N GLY A 59 -14.36 17.27 -6.18
CA GLY A 59 -15.40 17.21 -7.22
C GLY A 59 -16.21 15.91 -7.24
N GLY A 60 -16.09 15.06 -6.22
CA GLY A 60 -16.85 13.82 -6.16
C GLY A 60 -16.47 12.85 -7.28
N LEU A 61 -17.37 11.94 -7.63
CA LEU A 61 -17.15 11.00 -8.73
C LEU A 61 -16.87 11.69 -10.07
N ALA A 62 -17.39 12.90 -10.28
CA ALA A 62 -17.14 13.70 -11.48
C ALA A 62 -15.65 14.08 -11.67
N ALA A 63 -14.85 14.00 -10.61
CA ALA A 63 -13.40 14.24 -10.66
C ALA A 63 -12.59 13.07 -11.23
N LEU A 64 -13.23 11.93 -11.55
CA LEU A 64 -12.54 10.74 -12.06
C LEU A 64 -11.67 10.99 -13.30
N PRO A 65 -12.13 11.71 -14.34
CA PRO A 65 -11.29 12.01 -15.51
C PRO A 65 -10.01 12.77 -15.13
N GLU A 66 -10.13 13.79 -14.29
CA GLU A 66 -8.98 14.59 -13.82
C GLU A 66 -8.01 13.73 -13.00
N ALA A 67 -8.51 12.92 -12.07
CA ALA A 67 -7.69 12.04 -11.25
C ALA A 67 -6.88 11.03 -12.08
N ILE A 68 -7.48 10.49 -13.15
CA ILE A 68 -6.79 9.58 -14.08
C ILE A 68 -5.69 10.33 -14.82
N ASP A 69 -5.95 11.55 -15.30
CA ASP A 69 -4.95 12.34 -16.02
C ASP A 69 -3.78 12.76 -15.14
N ILE A 70 -4.02 13.10 -13.86
CA ILE A 70 -2.95 13.33 -12.88
C ILE A 70 -2.13 12.05 -12.70
N SER A 71 -2.79 10.88 -12.55
CA SER A 71 -2.08 9.61 -12.40
C SER A 71 -1.20 9.28 -13.61
N ARG A 72 -1.65 9.58 -14.84
CA ARG A 72 -0.91 9.32 -16.09
C ARG A 72 0.35 10.18 -16.22
N LYS A 73 0.36 11.38 -15.65
CA LYS A 73 1.54 12.27 -15.63
C LYS A 73 2.65 11.78 -14.69
N GLY A 74 2.36 10.78 -13.86
CA GLY A 74 3.30 10.22 -12.88
C GLY A 74 3.11 10.82 -11.49
N LEU A 75 3.26 9.97 -10.47
CA LEU A 75 3.11 10.32 -9.07
C LEU A 75 4.32 9.84 -8.27
N SER A 76 4.77 10.64 -7.31
CA SER A 76 5.86 10.28 -6.40
C SER A 76 5.30 9.94 -5.02
N CYS A 77 5.25 8.65 -4.70
CA CYS A 77 4.90 8.12 -3.37
C CYS A 77 3.55 8.59 -2.79
N VAL A 78 2.60 9.00 -3.63
CA VAL A 78 1.24 9.41 -3.22
C VAL A 78 0.18 8.56 -3.90
N LYS A 79 -0.94 8.37 -3.20
CA LYS A 79 -2.15 7.74 -3.75
C LYS A 79 -3.19 8.83 -4.02
N ILE A 80 -3.70 8.89 -5.26
CA ILE A 80 -4.86 9.72 -5.58
C ILE A 80 -6.12 9.07 -4.99
N VAL A 81 -6.93 9.86 -4.30
CA VAL A 81 -8.23 9.46 -3.77
C VAL A 81 -9.30 10.46 -4.23
N ILE A 82 -10.46 9.92 -4.57
CA ILE A 82 -11.69 10.67 -4.80
C ILE A 82 -12.69 10.18 -3.76
N HIS A 83 -13.31 11.09 -3.03
CA HIS A 83 -14.44 10.76 -2.17
C HIS A 83 -15.71 10.80 -3.02
N SER A 84 -16.50 9.73 -3.04
CA SER A 84 -17.87 9.85 -3.56
C SER A 84 -18.60 10.89 -2.73
N GLN A 85 -19.35 11.78 -3.37
CA GLN A 85 -20.34 12.56 -2.62
C GLN A 85 -21.49 11.61 -2.26
N GLU A 86 -22.02 11.74 -1.05
CA GLU A 86 -23.30 11.13 -0.65
C GLU A 86 -24.46 11.86 -1.30
#